data_AF-A0A1Y0ICX6-F1
#
_entry.id   AF-A0A1Y0ICX6-F1
#
_cell.length_a   1.000
_cell.length_b   1.000
_cell.length_c   1.000
_cell.angle_alpha   90.00
_cell.angle_beta   90.00
_cell.angle_gamma   90.00
#
_symmetry.space_group_name_H-M   'P 1'
#
loop_
_entity.id
_entity.type
_entity.pdbx_description
1 polymer ?
#
loop_
_entity_poly.entity_id
_entity_poly.type
_entity_poly.pdbx_seq_one_letter_code
_entity_poly.pdbx_strand_id
1 'polypeptide(L)' 'MRQSVHVQSAVACVITSKGPWLSAKTPGINQVLSLEYLKSEGLYSLRDGWIKLHYPE' A
#
# COMPACT_ATOMS: atom_id res chain seq x y z
N MET A 1 5.64 -3.57 -13.46
CA MET A 1 6.79 -3.19 -12.61
C MET A 1 7.07 -4.33 -11.63
N ARG A 2 8.34 -4.64 -11.34
CA ARG A 2 8.71 -5.62 -10.31
C ARG A 2 8.80 -4.83 -8.99
N GLN A 3 7.83 -4.94 -8.08
CA GLN A 3 7.95 -4.27 -6.78
C GLN A 3 9.15 -4.87 -6.03
N SER A 4 10.12 -4.02 -5.67
CA SER A 4 11.35 -4.39 -4.98
C SER A 4 11.09 -4.67 -3.50
N VAL A 5 10.35 -5.74 -3.19
CA VAL A 5 10.24 -6.27 -1.84
C VAL A 5 11.28 -7.37 -1.61
N HIS A 6 11.75 -7.46 -0.36
CA HIS A 6 12.64 -8.54 0.03
C HIS A 6 11.95 -9.89 -0.19
N VAL A 7 12.64 -10.82 -0.87
CA VAL A 7 12.06 -12.12 -1.25
C VAL A 7 11.52 -12.88 -0.04
N GLN A 8 12.21 -12.82 1.10
CA GLN A 8 11.74 -13.45 2.33
C GLN A 8 10.42 -12.86 2.83
N SER A 9 10.22 -11.55 2.69
CA SER A 9 8.97 -10.88 3.08
C SER A 9 7.81 -11.30 2.19
N ALA A 10 8.05 -11.46 0.88
CA ALA A 10 7.05 -11.95 -0.05
C ALA A 10 6.66 -13.41 0.27
N VAL A 11 7.66 -14.28 0.48
CA VAL A 11 7.43 -15.69 0.83
C VAL A 11 6.68 -15.82 2.16
N ALA A 12 7.12 -15.11 3.20
CA ALA A 12 6.48 -15.16 4.52
C ALA A 12 5.02 -14.69 4.49
N CYS A 13 4.70 -13.73 3.63
CA CYS A 13 3.34 -13.21 3.50
C CYS A 13 2.40 -14.20 2.77
N VAL A 14 2.91 -14.95 1.80
CA VAL A 14 2.12 -15.93 1.05
C VAL A 14 1.82 -17.18 1.88
N ILE A 15 2.80 -17.68 2.64
CA ILE A 15 2.65 -18.93 3.41
C ILE A 15 1.92 -18.73 4.75
N THR A 16 1.51 -17.50 5.06
CA THR A 16 0.93 -17.19 6.37
C THR A 16 -0.45 -17.82 6.52
N SER A 17 -0.74 -18.38 7.69
CA SER A 17 -2.08 -18.83 8.08
C SER A 17 -2.97 -17.69 8.58
N LYS A 18 -2.45 -16.45 8.63
CA LYS A 18 -3.22 -15.27 9.03
C LYS A 18 -4.35 -15.01 8.03
N GLY A 19 -5.52 -14.66 8.56
CA GLY A 19 -6.64 -14.23 7.73
C GLY A 19 -6.32 -12.96 6.92
N PRO A 20 -7.05 -12.70 5.82
CA PRO A 20 -6.76 -11.58 4.90
C PRO A 20 -6.64 -10.23 5.59
N TRP A 21 -7.50 -9.95 6.56
CA TRP A 21 -7.49 -8.68 7.32
C TRP A 21 -6.21 -8.47 8.13
N LEU A 22 -5.67 -9.54 8.71
CA LEU A 22 -4.42 -9.50 9.47
C LEU A 22 -3.21 -9.46 8.56
N SER A 23 -3.27 -10.17 7.43
CA SER A 23 -2.20 -10.17 6.43
C SER A 23 -2.04 -8.79 5.76
N ALA A 24 -3.15 -8.11 5.47
CA ALA A 24 -3.16 -6.80 4.81
C ALA A 24 -2.32 -5.72 5.53
N LYS A 25 -2.14 -5.84 6.85
CA LYS A 25 -1.38 -4.88 7.67
C LYS A 25 0.10 -5.24 7.83
N THR A 26 0.56 -6.30 7.17
CA THR A 26 1.95 -6.73 7.26
C THR A 26 2.88 -5.77 6.50
N PRO A 27 4.12 -5.56 6.97
CA PRO A 27 5.07 -4.67 6.30
C PRO A 27 5.34 -5.04 4.84
N GLY A 28 5.39 -6.35 4.52
CA GLY A 28 5.59 -6.82 3.15
C GLY A 28 4.47 -6.40 2.21
N ILE A 29 3.20 -6.51 2.63
CA ILE A 29 2.06 -6.04 1.82
C ILE A 29 2.06 -4.51 1.70
N ASN A 30 2.29 -3.77 2.79
CA ASN A 30 2.31 -2.31 2.76
C ASN A 30 3.47 -1.74 1.93
N GLN A 31 4.59 -2.47 1.78
CA GLN A 31 5.68 -2.09 0.89
C GLN A 31 5.31 -2.24 -0.60
N VAL A 32 4.58 -3.30 -0.95
CA VAL A 32 4.12 -3.52 -2.34
C VAL A 32 2.95 -2.61 -2.69
N LEU A 33 1.94 -2.56 -1.81
CA LEU A 33 0.75 -1.72 -1.94
C LEU A 33 0.98 -0.35 -1.28
N SER A 34 2.08 0.31 -1.65
CA SER A 34 2.40 1.63 -1.15
C SER A 34 1.41 2.69 -1.67
N LEU A 35 1.32 3.84 -1.00
CA LEU A 35 0.48 4.95 -1.46
C LEU A 35 0.87 5.43 -2.87
N GLU A 36 2.16 5.35 -3.22
CA GLU A 36 2.67 5.72 -4.55
C GLU A 36 2.15 4.77 -5.62
N TYR A 37 2.20 3.46 -5.34
CA TYR A 37 1.66 2.45 -6.24
C TYR A 37 0.16 2.64 -6.42
N LEU A 38 -0.59 2.80 -5.32
CA LEU A 38 -2.03 3.02 -5.37
C LEU A 38 -2.39 4.28 -6.16
N LYS A 39 -1.61 5.35 -6.06
CA LYS A 39 -1.75 6.55 -6.90
C LYS A 39 -1.51 6.25 -8.39
N SER A 40 -0.51 5.43 -8.72
CA SER A 40 -0.27 5.02 -10.12
C SER A 40 -1.38 4.15 -10.70
N GLU A 41 -2.06 3.37 -9.86
CA GLU A 41 -3.24 2.58 -10.24
C GLU A 41 -4.52 3.44 -10.35
N GLY A 42 -4.43 4.76 -10.12
CA GLY A 42 -5.54 5.70 -10.29
C GLY A 42 -6.33 6.01 -9.02
N LEU A 43 -5.85 5.60 -7.84
CA LEU A 43 -6.46 6.01 -6.57
C LEU A 43 -6.04 7.42 -6.17
N TYR A 44 -7.00 8.20 -5.67
CA TYR A 44 -6.76 9.56 -5.21
C TYR A 44 -6.54 9.60 -3.69
N SER A 45 -5.58 10.43 -3.27
CA SER A 45 -5.38 10.73 -1.84
C SER A 45 -6.49 11.64 -1.36
N LEU A 46 -7.30 11.15 -0.42
CA LEU A 46 -8.34 11.94 0.24
C LEU A 46 -7.75 13.15 0.98
N ARG A 47 -6.57 12.98 1.57
CA ARG A 47 -5.86 14.06 2.27
C ARG A 47 -5.49 15.18 1.31
N ASP A 48 -4.96 14.84 0.14
CA ASP A 48 -4.52 15.83 -0.85
C ASP A 48 -5.74 16.61 -1.37
N GLY A 49 -6.87 15.92 -1.60
CA GLY A 49 -8.15 16.54 -1.96
C GLY A 49 -8.69 17.47 -0.85
N TRP A 50 -8.62 17.04 0.40
CA TRP A 50 -9.05 17.85 1.55
C TRP A 50 -8.19 19.11 1.71
N ILE A 51 -6.86 19.00 1.60
CA ILE A 51 -5.96 20.15 1.67
C ILE A 51 -6.29 21.14 0.54
N LYS A 52 -6.44 20.65 -0.69
CA LYS A 52 -6.80 21.49 -1.84
C LYS A 52 -8.14 22.22 -1.67
N LEU A 53 -9.11 21.59 -1.02
CA LEU A 53 -10.42 22.17 -0.76
C LEU A 53 -10.36 23.28 0.31
N HIS A 54 -9.58 23.06 1.37
CA HIS A 54 -9.56 23.95 2.54
C HIS A 54 -8.50 25.04 2.48
N TYR A 55 -7.46 24.85 1.68
CA TYR A 55 -6.39 25.82 1.46
C TYR A 55 -6.26 26.11 -0.04
N PRO A 56 -7.28 26.72 -0.67
CA PRO A 56 -7.11 27.27 -2.01
C PRO A 56 -6.13 28.45 -1.93
N GLU A 57 -5.15 28.48 -2.83
CA GLU A 57 -4.27 29.64 -3.02
C GLU A 57 -5.05 30.89 -3.43
#